data_AF-A0A0F9JHF5-F1
#
_entry.id   AF-A0A0F9JHF5-F1
#
_cell.length_a   1.000
_cell.length_b   1.000
_cell.length_c   1.000
_cell.angle_alpha   90.00
_cell.angle_beta   90.00
_cell.angle_gamma   90.00
#
_symmetry.space_group_name_H-M   'P 1'
#
loop_
_entity.id
_entity.type
_entity.pdbx_description
1 polymer ?
#
loop_
_entity_poly.entity_id
_entity_poly.type
_entity_poly.pdbx_seq_one_letter_code
_entity_poly.pdbx_strand_id
1 'polypeptide(L)'
;MPSDYFEGIDEDALLEIDDTGEQALLARIPLQSGSSKKALYLSYRATGFPVRQACALTEIDLPKLHKWRKQDPQFKKFEDEQLDFLQQNVAGDVIRLEFLRNFRMILKKDMRVIRKALFEPDELSDHEEKYFFLIRKHYTANDLLSLEKAVAPEKHRELVNINLTWGQGITVGDVQDPDAHPEIEATVTEYKELQTG
;
A
#
# COMPACT_ATOMS: atom_id res chain seq x y z
N MET A 1 -34.74 28.26 1.86
CA MET A 1 -34.76 27.06 0.99
C MET A 1 -34.77 25.85 1.90
N PRO A 2 -35.62 24.83 1.66
CA PRO A 2 -35.70 23.67 2.55
C PRO A 2 -34.44 22.82 2.42
N SER A 3 -33.90 22.43 3.57
CA SER A 3 -32.60 21.79 3.80
C SER A 3 -32.72 20.26 3.82
N ASP A 4 -33.58 19.70 2.97
CA ASP A 4 -34.05 18.31 3.15
C ASP A 4 -33.48 17.35 2.08
N TYR A 5 -32.27 17.61 1.57
CA TYR A 5 -31.68 16.80 0.49
C TYR A 5 -30.73 15.68 0.94
N PHE A 6 -30.54 15.45 2.24
CA PHE A 6 -29.62 14.41 2.74
C PHE A 6 -30.14 13.64 3.97
N GLU A 7 -31.43 13.36 4.03
CA GLU A 7 -31.91 12.25 4.87
C GLU A 7 -31.79 10.95 4.07
N GLY A 8 -31.00 10.00 4.59
CA GLY A 8 -31.02 8.61 4.11
C GLY A 8 -29.88 8.17 3.20
N ILE A 9 -28.64 8.58 3.49
CA ILE A 9 -27.55 7.62 3.26
C ILE A 9 -27.47 6.83 4.57
N ASP A 10 -28.08 5.65 4.59
CA ASP A 10 -27.92 4.69 5.67
C ASP A 10 -26.40 4.50 5.89
N GLU A 11 -25.84 5.06 6.97
CA GLU A 11 -24.42 4.89 7.32
C GLU A 11 -24.06 3.40 7.46
N ASP A 12 -25.07 2.58 7.77
CA ASP A 12 -25.01 1.12 7.85
C ASP A 12 -24.91 0.44 6.47
N ALA A 13 -25.48 1.02 5.41
CA ALA A 13 -25.42 0.43 4.05
C ALA A 13 -24.05 0.61 3.38
N LEU A 14 -23.21 1.53 3.88
CA LEU A 14 -21.83 1.73 3.44
C LEU A 14 -20.83 0.78 4.13
N LEU A 15 -21.29 0.00 5.12
CA LEU A 15 -20.51 -1.05 5.80
C LEU A 15 -20.62 -2.42 5.10
N GLU A 16 -21.59 -2.62 4.19
CA GLU A 16 -21.74 -3.91 3.50
C GLU A 16 -20.78 -4.15 2.33
N ILE A 17 -19.91 -3.17 2.02
CA ILE A 17 -18.90 -3.29 0.95
C ILE A 17 -17.59 -3.85 1.56
N ASP A 18 -17.50 -5.18 1.67
CA ASP A 18 -16.31 -5.94 2.13
C ASP A 18 -15.57 -5.25 3.29
N ASP A 19 -16.18 -5.24 4.49
CA ASP A 19 -15.61 -4.67 5.73
C ASP A 19 -14.15 -5.11 5.98
N THR A 20 -13.79 -6.31 5.52
CA THR A 20 -12.45 -6.87 5.74
C THR A 20 -11.47 -6.57 4.60
N GLY A 21 -11.91 -6.06 3.44
CA GLY A 21 -11.05 -5.89 2.26
C GLY A 21 -10.31 -7.17 1.86
N GLU A 22 -10.73 -8.32 2.41
CA GLU A 22 -10.05 -9.59 2.30
C GLU A 22 -10.12 -10.04 0.85
N GLN A 23 -11.24 -9.78 0.17
CA GLN A 23 -11.44 -10.23 -1.21
C GLN A 23 -10.43 -9.60 -2.18
N ALA A 24 -10.02 -8.35 -1.96
CA ALA A 24 -9.01 -7.68 -2.78
C ALA A 24 -7.59 -8.27 -2.58
N LEU A 25 -7.25 -8.64 -1.34
CA LEU A 25 -5.99 -9.33 -1.02
C LEU A 25 -5.99 -10.78 -1.53
N LEU A 26 -7.14 -11.47 -1.39
CA LEU A 26 -7.36 -12.84 -1.83
C LEU A 26 -7.30 -12.97 -3.36
N ALA A 27 -7.75 -11.97 -4.11
CA ALA A 27 -7.73 -11.96 -5.58
C ALA A 27 -6.31 -11.95 -6.17
N ARG A 28 -5.31 -11.48 -5.42
CA ARG A 28 -3.90 -11.42 -5.85
C ARG A 28 -3.11 -12.69 -5.55
N ILE A 29 -3.60 -13.52 -4.63
CA ILE A 29 -2.99 -14.82 -4.35
C ILE A 29 -3.52 -15.80 -5.40
N PRO A 30 -2.68 -16.31 -6.32
CA PRO A 30 -3.13 -17.19 -7.38
C PRO A 30 -3.78 -18.43 -6.76
N LEU A 31 -5.07 -18.61 -7.03
CA LEU A 31 -5.88 -19.77 -6.65
C LEU A 31 -6.05 -19.99 -5.14
N GLN A 32 -7.08 -19.38 -4.59
CA GLN A 32 -7.79 -20.00 -3.48
C GLN A 32 -9.31 -19.87 -3.61
N SER A 33 -9.86 -20.72 -4.47
CA SER A 33 -11.27 -21.06 -4.46
C SER A 33 -11.60 -21.74 -3.12
N GLY A 34 -12.04 -20.99 -2.11
CA GLY A 34 -12.87 -21.54 -1.02
C GLY A 34 -12.54 -21.22 0.44
N SER A 35 -11.46 -20.51 0.82
CA SER A 35 -11.26 -20.12 2.25
C SER A 35 -10.38 -18.89 2.44
N SER A 36 -10.95 -17.79 2.99
CA SER A 36 -10.20 -16.55 3.26
C SER A 36 -9.01 -16.76 4.19
N LYS A 37 -9.16 -17.62 5.21
CA LYS A 37 -8.12 -17.88 6.21
C LYS A 37 -6.88 -18.59 5.66
N LYS A 38 -7.02 -19.45 4.66
CA LYS A 38 -5.87 -20.13 4.05
C LYS A 38 -5.01 -19.15 3.25
N ALA A 39 -5.62 -18.18 2.58
CA ALA A 39 -4.91 -17.24 1.73
C ALA A 39 -4.40 -16.07 2.56
N LEU A 40 -5.10 -15.68 3.63
CA LEU A 40 -4.52 -14.82 4.67
C LEU A 40 -3.28 -15.46 5.31
N TYR A 41 -3.29 -16.77 5.54
CA TYR A 41 -2.09 -17.46 6.02
C TYR A 41 -0.95 -17.39 5.00
N LEU A 42 -1.24 -17.67 3.72
CA LEU A 42 -0.25 -17.57 2.65
C LEU A 42 0.23 -16.14 2.42
N SER A 43 -0.58 -15.11 2.66
CA SER A 43 -0.16 -13.70 2.54
C SER A 43 0.91 -13.37 3.58
N TYR A 44 0.72 -13.79 4.84
CA TYR A 44 1.76 -13.64 5.87
C TYR A 44 3.01 -14.48 5.58
N ARG A 45 2.87 -15.67 4.99
CA ARG A 45 4.02 -16.48 4.57
C ARG A 45 4.78 -15.80 3.41
N ALA A 46 4.07 -15.20 2.47
CA ALA A 46 4.62 -14.44 1.36
C ALA A 46 5.34 -13.17 1.82
N THR A 47 4.94 -12.55 2.94
CA THR A 47 5.68 -11.41 3.52
C THR A 47 6.86 -11.81 4.42
N GLY A 48 7.16 -13.11 4.52
CA GLY A 48 8.34 -13.64 5.21
C GLY A 48 8.10 -14.08 6.65
N PHE A 49 6.86 -14.09 7.15
CA PHE A 49 6.60 -14.56 8.51
C PHE A 49 6.84 -16.08 8.66
N PRO A 50 7.44 -16.53 9.78
CA PRO A 50 7.55 -17.94 10.09
C PRO A 50 6.17 -18.56 10.38
N VAL A 51 6.02 -19.86 10.13
CA VAL A 51 4.75 -20.61 10.25
C VAL A 51 4.01 -20.31 11.56
N ARG A 52 4.71 -20.32 12.69
CA ARG A 52 4.10 -20.09 14.02
C ARG A 52 3.52 -18.67 14.16
N GLN A 53 4.22 -17.66 13.64
CA GLN A 53 3.74 -16.27 13.69
C GLN A 53 2.58 -16.08 12.71
N ALA A 54 2.67 -16.62 11.50
CA ALA A 54 1.57 -16.58 10.54
C ALA A 54 0.30 -17.27 11.10
N CYS A 55 0.44 -18.41 11.79
CA CYS A 55 -0.67 -19.07 12.49
C CYS A 55 -1.28 -18.20 13.60
N ALA A 56 -0.44 -17.52 14.39
CA ALA A 56 -0.91 -16.63 15.45
C ALA A 56 -1.70 -15.43 14.87
N LEU A 57 -1.18 -14.80 13.81
CA LEU A 57 -1.81 -13.65 13.15
C LEU A 57 -3.10 -13.99 12.41
N THR A 58 -3.27 -15.25 11.99
CA THR A 58 -4.49 -15.72 11.32
C THR A 58 -5.50 -16.38 12.24
N GLU A 59 -5.15 -16.52 13.52
CA GLU A 59 -5.95 -17.23 14.53
C GLU A 59 -6.24 -18.69 14.10
N ILE A 60 -5.18 -19.39 13.72
CA ILE A 60 -5.24 -20.78 13.25
C ILE A 60 -4.31 -21.66 14.08
N ASP A 61 -4.83 -22.77 14.58
CA ASP A 61 -4.01 -23.75 15.28
C ASP A 61 -3.19 -24.63 14.32
N LEU A 62 -2.01 -25.06 14.77
CA LEU A 62 -1.12 -25.96 14.02
C LEU A 62 -1.79 -27.27 13.53
N PRO A 63 -2.66 -27.94 14.32
CA PRO A 63 -3.38 -29.13 13.83
C PRO A 63 -4.25 -28.85 12.61
N LYS A 64 -4.86 -27.65 12.55
CA LYS A 64 -5.68 -27.23 11.41
C LYS A 64 -4.82 -26.98 10.17
N LEU A 65 -3.65 -26.37 10.34
CA LEU A 65 -2.67 -26.23 9.26
C LEU A 65 -2.20 -27.60 8.73
N HIS A 66 -1.88 -28.54 9.62
CA HIS A 66 -1.52 -29.91 9.21
C HIS A 66 -2.64 -30.60 8.44
N LYS A 67 -3.90 -30.37 8.80
CA LYS A 67 -5.06 -30.87 8.06
C LYS A 67 -5.11 -30.25 6.66
N TRP A 68 -4.88 -28.95 6.52
CA TRP A 68 -4.83 -28.29 5.20
C TRP A 68 -3.74 -28.85 4.30
N ARG A 69 -2.52 -29.02 4.81
CA ARG A 69 -1.41 -29.62 4.04
C ARG A 69 -1.68 -31.05 3.57
N LYS A 70 -2.53 -31.79 4.28
CA LYS A 70 -2.95 -33.17 3.90
C LYS A 70 -4.09 -33.18 2.88
N GLN A 71 -5.05 -32.27 3.03
CA GLN A 71 -6.27 -32.25 2.21
C GLN A 71 -6.09 -31.48 0.90
N ASP A 72 -5.14 -30.55 0.87
CA ASP A 72 -4.94 -29.62 -0.24
C ASP A 72 -3.47 -29.66 -0.68
N PRO A 73 -3.13 -30.55 -1.63
CA PRO A 73 -1.77 -30.66 -2.16
C PRO A 73 -1.29 -29.37 -2.84
N GLN A 74 -2.21 -28.60 -3.42
CA GLN A 74 -1.89 -27.32 -4.06
C GLN A 74 -1.48 -26.27 -3.03
N PHE A 75 -2.20 -26.17 -1.92
CA PHE A 75 -1.80 -25.32 -0.78
C PHE A 75 -0.40 -25.67 -0.27
N LYS A 76 -0.12 -26.97 -0.12
CA LYS A 76 1.21 -27.42 0.31
C LYS A 76 2.30 -27.02 -0.69
N LYS A 77 2.04 -27.16 -1.99
CA LYS A 77 2.98 -26.73 -3.04
C LYS A 77 3.30 -25.25 -2.97
N PHE A 78 2.30 -24.40 -2.73
CA PHE A 78 2.50 -22.96 -2.55
C PHE A 78 3.33 -22.62 -1.31
N GLU A 79 3.13 -23.35 -0.21
CA GLU A 79 3.83 -23.12 1.04
C GLU A 79 5.28 -23.62 1.04
N ASP A 80 5.55 -24.74 0.37
CA ASP A 80 6.87 -25.40 0.37
C ASP A 80 7.71 -25.04 -0.87
N GLU A 81 7.18 -25.23 -2.09
CA GLU A 81 7.96 -25.14 -3.33
C GLU A 81 7.88 -23.76 -4.00
N GLN A 82 6.74 -23.07 -3.89
CA GLN A 82 6.50 -21.78 -4.57
C GLN A 82 6.52 -20.59 -3.62
N LEU A 83 7.08 -20.77 -2.41
CA LEU A 83 7.15 -19.70 -1.43
C LEU A 83 8.01 -18.53 -1.93
N ASP A 84 9.15 -18.81 -2.56
CA ASP A 84 10.04 -17.80 -3.12
C ASP A 84 9.34 -16.98 -4.22
N PHE A 85 8.56 -17.66 -5.06
CA PHE A 85 7.75 -17.01 -6.09
C PHE A 85 6.70 -16.07 -5.48
N LEU A 86 6.02 -16.51 -4.41
CA LEU A 86 5.05 -15.67 -3.70
C LEU A 86 5.74 -14.48 -3.02
N GLN A 87 6.92 -14.68 -2.44
CA GLN A 87 7.70 -13.60 -1.81
C GLN A 87 8.12 -12.54 -2.81
N GLN A 88 8.54 -12.93 -4.02
CA GLN A 88 8.98 -11.98 -5.05
C GLN A 88 7.83 -11.24 -5.72
N ASN A 89 6.72 -11.92 -5.99
CA ASN A 89 5.65 -11.36 -6.84
C ASN A 89 4.42 -10.86 -6.07
N VAL A 90 4.14 -11.42 -4.89
CA VAL A 90 2.89 -11.16 -4.15
C VAL A 90 3.13 -10.34 -2.88
N ALA A 91 4.28 -10.46 -2.24
CA ALA A 91 4.56 -9.77 -0.97
C ALA A 91 4.44 -8.25 -1.07
N GLY A 92 5.01 -7.65 -2.13
CA GLY A 92 4.95 -6.20 -2.35
C GLY A 92 3.51 -5.71 -2.53
N ASP A 93 2.72 -6.44 -3.30
CA ASP A 93 1.30 -6.14 -3.53
C ASP A 93 0.48 -6.27 -2.24
N VAL A 94 0.70 -7.32 -1.44
CA VAL A 94 0.01 -7.53 -0.15
C VAL A 94 0.30 -6.36 0.80
N ILE A 95 1.58 -6.01 0.99
CA ILE A 95 1.96 -4.89 1.87
C ILE A 95 1.34 -3.58 1.38
N ARG A 96 1.37 -3.33 0.07
CA ARG A 96 0.78 -2.12 -0.52
C ARG A 96 -0.72 -2.06 -0.28
N LEU A 97 -1.44 -3.15 -0.51
CA LEU A 97 -2.89 -3.22 -0.30
C LEU A 97 -3.26 -3.07 1.18
N GLU A 98 -2.53 -3.71 2.10
CA GLU A 98 -2.72 -3.55 3.55
C GLU A 98 -2.46 -2.11 4.00
N PHE A 99 -1.38 -1.49 3.51
CA PHE A 99 -1.07 -0.10 3.78
C PHE A 99 -2.17 0.84 3.28
N LEU A 100 -2.58 0.70 2.01
CA LEU A 100 -3.64 1.52 1.42
C LEU A 100 -4.96 1.36 2.15
N ARG A 101 -5.28 0.14 2.61
CA ARG A 101 -6.47 -0.12 3.41
C ARG A 101 -6.40 0.61 4.75
N ASN A 102 -5.31 0.46 5.48
CA ASN A 102 -5.10 1.15 6.77
C ASN A 102 -5.17 2.67 6.59
N PHE A 103 -4.56 3.17 5.51
CA PHE A 103 -4.59 4.57 5.17
C PHE A 103 -6.02 5.07 4.88
N ARG A 104 -6.82 4.32 4.11
CA ARG A 104 -8.23 4.65 3.84
C ARG A 104 -9.07 4.72 5.12
N MET A 105 -8.83 3.83 6.08
CA MET A 105 -9.54 3.87 7.37
C MET A 105 -9.25 5.15 8.15
N ILE A 106 -7.98 5.57 8.17
CA ILE A 106 -7.57 6.83 8.79
C ILE A 106 -8.21 8.02 8.07
N LEU A 107 -8.18 8.06 6.73
CA LEU A 107 -8.84 9.12 5.96
C LEU A 107 -10.35 9.21 6.23
N LYS A 108 -11.04 8.08 6.43
CA LYS A 108 -12.47 8.07 6.78
C LYS A 108 -12.70 8.71 8.15
N LYS A 109 -11.81 8.45 9.12
CA LYS A 109 -11.82 9.11 10.43
C LYS A 109 -11.53 10.60 10.30
N ASP A 110 -10.56 11.00 9.49
CA ASP A 110 -10.22 12.40 9.25
C ASP A 110 -11.41 13.15 8.63
N MET A 111 -12.05 12.56 7.62
CA MET A 111 -13.25 13.09 6.99
C MET A 111 -14.37 13.32 8.01
N ARG A 112 -14.59 12.39 8.95
CA ARG A 112 -15.59 12.52 10.01
C ARG A 112 -15.31 13.73 10.90
N VAL A 113 -14.07 13.89 11.33
CA VAL A 113 -13.66 14.99 12.22
C VAL A 113 -13.72 16.34 11.48
N ILE A 114 -13.26 16.40 10.23
CA ILE A 114 -13.30 17.62 9.41
C ILE A 114 -14.75 18.04 9.13
N ARG A 115 -15.63 17.09 8.79
CA ARG A 115 -17.06 17.35 8.57
C ARG A 115 -17.69 17.95 9.82
N LYS A 116 -17.46 17.33 10.98
CA LYS A 116 -17.98 17.82 12.26
C LYS A 116 -17.44 19.22 12.59
N ALA A 117 -16.15 19.46 12.39
CA ALA A 117 -15.55 20.79 12.60
C ALA A 117 -16.11 21.88 11.66
N LEU A 118 -16.60 21.52 10.46
CA LEU A 118 -17.14 22.49 9.50
C LEU A 118 -18.61 22.85 9.76
N PHE A 119 -19.44 21.87 10.13
CA PHE A 119 -20.90 22.06 10.30
C PHE A 119 -21.32 22.26 11.76
N GLU A 120 -20.61 21.66 12.71
CA GLU A 120 -20.95 21.60 14.15
C GLU A 120 -19.70 21.86 15.02
N PRO A 121 -19.08 23.05 14.93
CA PRO A 121 -17.82 23.33 15.63
C PRO A 121 -17.97 23.27 17.16
N ASP A 122 -19.14 23.62 17.70
CA ASP A 122 -19.41 23.62 19.14
C ASP A 122 -19.59 22.21 19.74
N GLU A 123 -19.78 21.18 18.90
CA GLU A 123 -19.94 19.80 19.34
C GLU A 123 -18.63 19.00 19.31
N LEU A 124 -17.53 19.63 18.92
CA LEU A 124 -16.22 18.97 18.82
C LEU A 124 -15.66 18.69 20.22
N SER A 125 -15.32 17.43 20.51
CA SER A 125 -14.67 17.10 21.78
C SER A 125 -13.24 17.62 21.80
N ASP A 126 -12.72 18.00 22.98
CA ASP A 126 -11.31 18.38 23.20
C ASP A 126 -10.30 17.40 22.57
N HIS A 127 -10.63 16.11 22.50
CA HIS A 127 -9.80 15.10 21.86
C HIS A 127 -9.85 15.18 20.33
N GLU A 128 -11.05 15.40 19.76
CA GLU A 128 -11.25 15.57 18.32
C GLU A 128 -10.64 16.88 17.82
N GLU A 129 -10.69 17.94 18.62
CA GLU A 129 -10.06 19.23 18.31
C GLU A 129 -8.53 19.13 18.25
N LYS A 130 -7.90 18.47 19.23
CA LYS A 130 -6.47 18.18 19.21
C LYS A 130 -6.08 17.34 18.00
N TYR A 131 -6.89 16.33 17.67
CA TYR A 131 -6.68 15.49 16.50
C TYR A 131 -6.79 16.31 15.20
N PHE A 132 -7.80 17.18 15.07
CA PHE A 132 -7.98 18.07 13.93
C PHE A 132 -6.77 18.99 13.70
N PHE A 133 -6.23 19.59 14.75
CA PHE A 133 -5.01 20.41 14.65
C PHE A 133 -3.77 19.61 14.24
N LEU A 134 -3.70 18.32 14.57
CA LEU A 134 -2.62 17.44 14.13
C LEU A 134 -2.74 17.10 12.64
N ILE A 135 -3.93 16.68 12.19
CA ILE A 135 -4.17 16.34 10.77
C ILE A 135 -3.82 17.52 9.87
N ARG A 136 -4.23 18.73 10.26
CA ARG A 136 -4.03 19.94 9.43
C ARG A 136 -2.55 20.24 9.13
N LYS A 137 -1.63 19.78 9.98
CA LYS A 137 -0.18 19.93 9.77
C LYS A 137 0.35 19.10 8.62
N HIS A 138 -0.38 18.05 8.20
CA HIS A 138 0.06 17.09 7.18
C HIS A 138 -0.50 17.37 5.78
N TYR A 139 -1.17 18.51 5.56
CA TYR A 139 -1.60 18.96 4.23
C TYR A 139 -0.58 19.88 3.55
N THR A 140 0.71 19.74 3.85
CA THR A 140 1.75 20.50 3.17
C THR A 140 2.08 19.88 1.81
N ALA A 141 2.59 20.67 0.86
CA ALA A 141 2.98 20.15 -0.45
C ALA A 141 4.02 19.02 -0.37
N ASN A 142 4.94 19.08 0.60
CA ASN A 142 5.94 18.04 0.83
C ASN A 142 5.32 16.73 1.35
N ASP A 143 4.34 16.83 2.24
CA ASP A 143 3.62 15.65 2.75
C ASP A 143 2.77 15.00 1.66
N LEU A 144 2.15 15.81 0.79
CA LEU A 144 1.39 15.33 -0.36
C LEU A 144 2.29 14.63 -1.39
N LEU A 145 3.47 15.17 -1.66
CA LEU A 145 4.48 14.50 -2.51
C LEU A 145 4.99 13.20 -1.88
N SER A 146 5.21 13.20 -0.57
CA SER A 146 5.64 11.99 0.16
C SER A 146 4.57 10.91 0.13
N LEU A 147 3.30 11.31 0.22
CA LEU A 147 2.15 10.43 0.09
C LEU A 147 2.03 9.87 -1.34
N GLU A 148 2.23 10.70 -2.36
CA GLU A 148 2.25 10.25 -3.76
C GLU A 148 3.31 9.17 -3.98
N LYS A 149 4.53 9.39 -3.44
CA LYS A 149 5.63 8.42 -3.45
C LYS A 149 5.27 7.12 -2.72
N ALA A 150 4.58 7.20 -1.58
CA ALA A 150 4.14 6.02 -0.83
C ALA A 150 3.03 5.23 -1.53
N VAL A 151 2.09 5.92 -2.19
CA VAL A 151 0.95 5.31 -2.87
C VAL A 151 1.35 4.69 -4.20
N ALA A 152 2.26 5.32 -4.93
CA ALA A 152 2.69 4.90 -6.26
C ALA A 152 4.22 4.93 -6.41
N PRO A 153 4.95 4.06 -5.67
CA PRO A 153 6.41 4.05 -5.70
C PRO A 153 6.95 3.80 -7.12
N GLU A 154 6.21 3.06 -7.95
CA GLU A 154 6.60 2.76 -9.34
C GLU A 154 6.70 3.99 -10.24
N LYS A 155 5.85 5.00 -10.01
CA LYS A 155 5.88 6.26 -10.77
C LYS A 155 7.08 7.14 -10.42
N HIS A 156 7.67 6.89 -9.25
CA HIS A 156 8.82 7.63 -8.73
C HIS A 156 10.06 6.73 -8.61
N ARG A 157 10.12 5.61 -9.36
CA ARG A 157 11.34 4.82 -9.52
C ARG A 157 12.34 5.65 -10.30
N GLU A 158 13.11 6.46 -9.59
CA GLU A 158 14.32 7.05 -10.15
C GLU A 158 15.32 5.91 -10.39
N LEU A 159 15.89 5.83 -11.59
CA LEU A 159 17.00 4.93 -11.89
C LEU A 159 18.20 5.39 -11.08
N VAL A 160 18.40 4.78 -9.91
CA VAL A 160 19.58 5.06 -9.10
C VAL A 160 20.78 4.40 -9.78
N ASN A 161 21.59 5.20 -10.47
CA ASN A 161 22.89 4.76 -10.94
C ASN A 161 23.81 4.58 -9.73
N ILE A 162 23.89 3.34 -9.23
CA ILE A 162 24.82 2.97 -8.18
C ILE A 162 26.22 2.86 -8.81
N ASN A 163 26.96 3.97 -8.80
CA ASN A 163 28.39 3.97 -9.17
C ASN A 163 29.20 3.27 -8.07
N LEU A 164 29.35 1.96 -8.21
CA LEU A 164 30.23 1.15 -7.36
C LEU A 164 31.68 1.42 -7.77
N THR A 165 32.34 2.35 -7.08
CA THR A 165 33.79 2.58 -7.20
C THR A 165 34.53 1.62 -6.29
N TRP A 166 34.61 0.36 -6.70
CA TRP A 166 35.66 -0.53 -6.18
C TRP A 166 36.95 -0.17 -6.91
N GLY A 167 38.03 0.04 -6.16
CA GLY A 167 39.28 0.62 -6.64
C GLY A 167 39.74 0.09 -8.01
N GLN A 168 40.06 1.04 -8.89
CA GLN A 168 40.71 0.87 -10.20
C GLN A 168 39.92 0.10 -11.28
N GLY A 169 39.22 0.88 -12.11
CA GLY A 169 39.28 0.74 -13.57
C GLY A 169 38.51 -0.43 -14.19
N ILE A 170 37.19 -0.33 -14.25
CA ILE A 170 36.41 -0.96 -15.32
C ILE A 170 35.43 0.09 -15.85
N THR A 171 35.71 0.61 -17.04
CA THR A 171 34.72 1.29 -17.88
C THR A 171 33.83 0.20 -18.49
N VAL A 172 32.66 -0.06 -17.89
CA VAL A 172 31.60 -0.78 -18.59
C VAL A 172 30.83 0.25 -19.39
N GLY A 173 31.15 0.30 -20.69
CA GLY A 173 30.39 1.05 -21.67
C GLY A 173 28.96 0.53 -21.77
N ASP A 174 28.10 1.43 -22.23
CA ASP A 174 26.67 1.27 -22.48
C ASP A 174 26.28 -0.14 -22.91
N VAL A 175 25.51 -0.84 -22.06
CA VAL A 175 24.59 -1.85 -22.55
C VAL A 175 23.34 -1.09 -22.98
N GLN A 176 23.32 -0.69 -24.26
CA GLN A 176 22.07 -0.33 -24.95
C GLN A 176 21.15 -1.54 -24.91
N ASP A 177 20.03 -1.42 -24.19
CA ASP A 177 18.87 -2.27 -24.41
C ASP A 177 18.24 -1.87 -25.76
N PRO A 178 17.94 -2.81 -26.68
CA PRO A 178 17.47 -2.51 -28.03
C PRO A 178 16.00 -2.05 -28.13
N ASP A 179 15.28 -1.91 -27.00
CA ASP A 179 13.84 -1.55 -26.98
C ASP A 179 13.56 -0.15 -26.40
N ALA A 180 14.47 0.80 -26.61
CA ALA A 180 14.22 2.21 -26.29
C ALA A 180 13.21 2.84 -27.28
N HIS A 181 11.98 3.06 -26.82
CA HIS A 181 11.08 4.04 -27.43
C HIS A 181 11.62 5.46 -27.19
N PRO A 182 11.73 6.33 -28.22
CA PRO A 182 12.43 7.60 -28.11
C PRO A 182 11.55 8.73 -27.53
N GLU A 183 12.24 9.64 -26.84
CA GLU A 183 11.94 11.06 -26.63
C GLU A 183 10.77 11.48 -25.72
N ILE A 184 11.11 12.18 -24.62
CA ILE A 184 10.92 13.64 -24.52
C ILE A 184 12.08 14.23 -23.70
N GLU A 185 13.00 14.92 -24.38
CA GLU A 185 13.96 15.83 -23.73
C GLU A 185 13.24 17.12 -23.32
N ALA A 186 13.30 17.46 -22.03
CA ALA A 186 13.03 18.82 -21.57
C ALA A 186 14.33 19.37 -20.97
N THR A 187 15.15 19.97 -21.82
CA THR A 187 16.31 20.76 -21.41
C THR A 187 15.85 21.99 -20.62
N VAL A 188 16.22 22.07 -19.34
CA VAL A 188 16.12 23.31 -18.56
C VAL A 188 17.34 24.15 -18.90
N THR A 189 17.17 25.16 -19.74
CA THR A 189 18.21 26.14 -20.04
C THR A 189 18.31 27.12 -18.86
N GLU A 190 19.36 26.99 -18.05
CA GLU A 190 19.79 27.98 -17.07
C GLU A 190 20.17 29.29 -17.79
N TYR A 191 19.54 30.41 -17.41
CA TYR A 191 20.05 31.75 -17.73
C TYR A 191 20.94 32.24 -16.56
N LYS A 192 22.25 32.06 -16.70
CA LYS A 192 23.35 32.84 -16.11
C LYS A 192 23.92 33.64 -17.29
N GLU A 193 24.22 34.93 -17.30
CA GLU A 193 24.60 35.96 -16.32
C GLU A 193 24.17 37.33 -16.93
N LEU A 194 24.18 38.46 -16.23
CA LEU A 194 25.34 39.36 -16.22
C LEU A 194 25.18 40.42 -15.13
N GLN A 195 26.01 40.32 -14.08
CA GLN A 195 26.58 41.51 -13.45
C GLN A 195 27.83 41.91 -14.23
N THR A 196 27.94 43.17 -14.63
CA THR A 196 29.06 44.11 -14.35
C THR A 196 29.10 45.23 -15.39
N GLY A 197 29.20 46.47 -14.91
CA GLY A 197 29.31 47.70 -15.70
C GLY A 197 28.69 48.87 -14.98
#